data_AF-A0A959QYV3-F1
#
_entry.id   AF-A0A959QYV3-F1
#
_cell.length_a   1.000
_cell.length_b   1.000
_cell.length_c   1.000
_cell.angle_alpha   90.00
_cell.angle_beta   90.00
_cell.angle_gamma   90.00
#
_symmetry.space_group_name_H-M   'P 1'
#
loop_
_entity.id
_entity.type
_entity.pdbx_description
1 polymer ?
#
loop_
_entity_poly.entity_id
_entity_poly.type
_entity_poly.pdbx_seq_one_letter_code
_entity_poly.pdbx_strand_id
1 'polypeptide(L)'
;MGTFSKADIKNDSIERVKQLIGKYYKVVNEEVDTVEQDWRYWKNGSDAILLSKNYNESWVEINLNNEFTMYFHDELLRRLSEELETEILLGYYQSTCGDGRLAKFENGKLVLSIIQSELKFGEESMIRLMDNWGVTEVIKQEFSIPNKTREKFFEIDWDTIYKFYKINGLEWDGIKRDDEVYHYLEIKYE
;
A
#
# COMPACT_ATOMS: atom_id res chain seq x y z
N MET A 1 -13.78 9.38 8.26
CA MET A 1 -13.22 8.01 8.29
C MET A 1 -11.95 8.07 7.47
N GLY A 2 -10.80 7.72 8.04
CA GLY A 2 -9.51 7.82 7.34
C GLY A 2 -8.99 6.42 7.03
N THR A 3 -8.90 6.09 5.74
CA THR A 3 -8.23 4.88 5.27
C THR A 3 -6.99 5.32 4.49
N PHE A 4 -5.84 4.81 4.89
CA PHE A 4 -4.63 4.85 4.08
C PHE A 4 -4.49 3.51 3.38
N SER A 5 -4.31 3.48 2.06
CA SER A 5 -4.21 2.24 1.30
C SER A 5 -3.35 2.44 0.05
N LYS A 6 -2.05 2.60 0.25
CA LYS A 6 -1.11 2.97 -0.80
C LYS A 6 -0.01 1.93 -0.93
N ALA A 7 0.36 1.62 -2.16
CA ALA A 7 1.59 0.91 -2.46
C ALA A 7 2.49 1.80 -3.33
N ASP A 8 3.78 1.80 -3.03
CA ASP A 8 4.77 2.59 -3.72
C ASP A 8 5.70 1.63 -4.46
N ILE A 9 5.74 1.76 -5.78
CA ILE A 9 6.51 0.90 -6.67
C ILE A 9 7.74 1.67 -7.10
N LYS A 10 8.94 1.14 -6.81
CA LYS A 10 10.17 1.80 -7.23
C LYS A 10 10.33 1.69 -8.74
N ASN A 11 9.89 2.71 -9.45
CA ASN A 11 9.88 2.78 -10.90
C ASN A 11 9.82 4.24 -11.33
N ASP A 12 10.47 4.56 -12.44
CA ASP A 12 10.47 5.91 -13.00
C ASP A 12 9.34 6.14 -14.02
N SER A 13 8.56 5.11 -14.35
CA SER A 13 7.57 5.16 -15.42
C SER A 13 6.18 4.70 -14.96
N ILE A 14 5.28 5.67 -14.73
CA ILE A 14 3.84 5.40 -14.54
C ILE A 14 3.30 4.56 -15.69
N GLU A 15 3.66 4.88 -16.93
CA GLU A 15 3.20 4.17 -18.13
C GLU A 15 3.56 2.68 -18.10
N ARG A 16 4.76 2.34 -17.63
CA ARG A 16 5.18 0.93 -17.50
C ARG A 16 4.40 0.22 -16.41
N VAL A 17 4.17 0.86 -15.26
CA VAL A 17 3.34 0.31 -14.18
C VAL A 17 1.90 0.09 -14.67
N LYS A 18 1.30 1.09 -15.33
CA LYS A 18 -0.05 1.03 -15.91
C LYS A 18 -0.20 -0.10 -16.92
N GLN A 19 0.77 -0.25 -17.84
CA GLN A 19 0.77 -1.34 -18.82
C GLN A 19 0.76 -2.73 -18.15
N LEU A 20 1.51 -2.91 -17.06
CA LEU A 20 1.54 -4.17 -16.33
C LEU A 20 0.25 -4.43 -15.56
N ILE A 21 -0.34 -3.42 -14.93
CA ILE A 21 -1.67 -3.52 -14.30
C ILE A 21 -2.69 -3.98 -15.34
N GLY A 22 -2.66 -3.41 -16.55
CA GLY A 22 -3.54 -3.80 -17.66
C GLY A 22 -3.36 -5.23 -18.19
N LYS A 23 -2.28 -5.94 -17.83
CA LYS A 23 -2.14 -7.39 -18.11
C LYS A 23 -2.94 -8.25 -17.14
N TYR A 24 -3.17 -7.76 -15.93
CA TYR A 24 -3.79 -8.51 -14.83
C TYR A 24 -5.23 -8.10 -14.56
N TYR A 25 -5.58 -6.86 -14.88
CA TYR A 25 -6.93 -6.34 -14.78
C TYR A 25 -7.40 -5.82 -16.12
N LYS A 26 -8.71 -5.95 -16.35
CA LYS A 26 -9.35 -5.27 -17.45
C LYS A 26 -9.58 -3.81 -17.10
N VAL A 27 -8.78 -2.93 -17.70
CA VAL A 27 -8.97 -1.48 -17.63
C VAL A 27 -10.12 -1.12 -18.59
N VAL A 28 -11.22 -0.61 -18.04
CA VAL A 28 -12.44 -0.26 -18.78
C VAL A 28 -12.43 1.21 -19.19
N ASN A 29 -11.82 2.06 -18.38
CA ASN A 29 -11.69 3.48 -18.64
C ASN A 29 -10.38 4.02 -18.03
N GLU A 30 -9.84 5.07 -18.64
CA GLU A 30 -8.67 5.80 -18.17
C GLU A 30 -8.95 7.30 -18.23
N GLU A 31 -8.70 7.99 -17.14
CA GLU A 31 -8.79 9.45 -17.04
C GLU A 31 -7.54 10.03 -16.40
N VAL A 32 -7.20 11.26 -16.76
CA VAL A 32 -6.04 11.98 -16.23
C VAL A 32 -6.52 13.31 -15.67
N ASP A 33 -6.14 13.61 -14.43
CA ASP A 33 -6.51 14.84 -13.74
C ASP A 33 -5.33 15.39 -12.92
N THR A 34 -5.45 16.64 -12.48
CA THR A 34 -4.45 17.34 -11.64
C THR A 34 -4.86 17.40 -10.17
N VAL A 35 -6.05 16.90 -9.85
CA VAL A 35 -6.61 16.88 -8.50
C VAL A 35 -6.74 15.43 -8.07
N GLU A 36 -6.25 15.08 -6.87
CA GLU A 36 -6.48 13.79 -6.22
C GLU A 36 -7.96 13.63 -5.85
N GLN A 37 -8.60 12.59 -6.39
CA GLN A 37 -10.00 12.27 -6.17
C GLN A 37 -10.13 10.76 -5.91
N ASP A 38 -9.74 10.35 -4.71
CA ASP A 38 -9.85 8.97 -4.20
C ASP A 38 -11.27 8.37 -4.35
N TRP A 39 -12.30 9.21 -4.38
CA TRP A 39 -13.70 8.83 -4.56
C TRP A 39 -14.16 8.60 -6.01
N ARG A 40 -13.28 8.80 -7.01
CA ARG A 40 -13.64 8.62 -8.43
C ARG A 40 -13.92 7.13 -8.71
N TYR A 41 -14.95 6.86 -9.51
CA TYR A 41 -15.49 5.52 -9.83
C TYR A 41 -16.13 4.69 -8.69
N TRP A 42 -15.99 5.05 -7.41
CA TRP A 42 -16.71 4.39 -6.30
C TRP A 42 -18.24 4.38 -6.45
N LYS A 43 -18.82 5.27 -7.25
CA LYS A 43 -20.28 5.34 -7.47
C LYS A 43 -20.83 4.33 -8.48
N ASN A 44 -19.99 3.69 -9.30
CA ASN A 44 -20.45 2.85 -10.41
C ASN A 44 -20.33 1.33 -10.16
N GLY A 45 -19.91 0.91 -8.97
CA GLY A 45 -19.69 -0.50 -8.64
C GLY A 45 -18.48 -1.12 -9.36
N SER A 46 -17.63 -0.30 -9.95
CA SER A 46 -16.31 -0.63 -10.48
C SER A 46 -15.23 -0.25 -9.48
N ASP A 47 -14.07 -0.92 -9.57
CA ASP A 47 -12.95 -0.62 -8.70
C ASP A 47 -11.97 0.34 -9.38
N ALA A 48 -11.26 1.13 -8.59
CA ALA A 48 -10.37 2.19 -9.09
C ALA A 48 -8.95 1.98 -8.59
N ILE A 49 -7.99 2.04 -9.51
CA ILE A 49 -6.58 2.20 -9.17
C ILE A 49 -6.17 3.61 -9.57
N LEU A 50 -5.68 4.38 -8.61
CA LEU A 50 -5.10 5.69 -8.83
C LEU A 50 -3.58 5.54 -8.91
N LEU A 51 -2.95 6.09 -9.94
CA LEU A 51 -1.49 6.16 -10.05
C LEU A 51 -1.03 7.61 -10.03
N SER A 52 0.07 7.86 -9.33
CA SER A 52 0.74 9.16 -9.28
C SER A 52 2.23 8.95 -8.98
N LYS A 53 3.03 10.01 -9.03
CA LYS A 53 4.42 9.98 -8.53
C LYS A 53 4.53 10.53 -7.12
N ASN A 54 3.53 11.29 -6.68
CA ASN A 54 3.41 11.92 -5.38
C ASN A 54 4.77 12.46 -4.89
N TYR A 55 5.33 13.38 -5.68
CA TYR A 55 6.62 14.01 -5.40
C TYR A 55 7.82 13.05 -5.33
N ASN A 56 7.84 12.02 -6.18
CA ASN A 56 8.98 11.13 -6.28
C ASN A 56 9.17 10.60 -7.71
N GLU A 57 10.22 11.05 -8.41
CA GLU A 57 10.55 10.56 -9.75
C GLU A 57 10.89 9.07 -9.75
N SER A 58 11.36 8.52 -8.63
CA SER A 58 11.84 7.14 -8.50
C SER A 58 10.78 6.17 -8.00
N TRP A 59 9.60 6.66 -7.61
CA TRP A 59 8.52 5.85 -7.07
C TRP A 59 7.19 6.22 -7.72
N VAL A 60 6.44 5.21 -8.15
CA VAL A 60 5.05 5.35 -8.58
C VAL A 60 4.17 4.91 -7.43
N GLU A 61 3.40 5.85 -6.88
CA GLU A 61 2.39 5.59 -5.88
C GLU A 61 1.14 5.04 -6.58
N ILE A 62 0.61 3.93 -6.05
CA ILE A 62 -0.67 3.36 -6.42
C ILE A 62 -1.60 3.34 -5.21
N ASN A 63 -2.78 3.94 -5.36
CA ASN A 63 -3.83 3.89 -4.34
C ASN A 63 -4.74 2.70 -4.68
N LEU A 64 -4.84 1.75 -3.74
CA LEU A 64 -5.56 0.49 -3.90
C LEU A 64 -6.81 0.51 -3.03
N ASN A 65 -7.96 0.16 -3.59
CA ASN A 65 -9.19 0.09 -2.82
C ASN A 65 -9.32 -1.23 -2.04
N ASN A 66 -8.94 -1.22 -0.76
CA ASN A 66 -8.97 -2.43 0.07
C ASN A 66 -10.39 -2.91 0.48
N GLU A 67 -11.48 -2.32 -0.02
CA GLU A 67 -12.83 -2.86 0.22
C GLU A 67 -13.00 -4.28 -0.34
N PHE A 68 -12.19 -4.68 -1.34
CA PHE A 68 -12.25 -6.00 -1.97
C PHE A 68 -10.90 -6.73 -1.88
N THR A 69 -10.78 -7.61 -0.87
CA THR A 69 -9.81 -8.73 -0.76
C THR A 69 -8.32 -8.38 -0.96
N MET A 70 -7.63 -8.10 0.15
CA MET A 70 -6.16 -7.90 0.25
C MET A 70 -5.31 -8.95 -0.50
N TYR A 71 -5.80 -10.18 -0.65
CA TYR A 71 -5.10 -11.24 -1.36
C TYR A 71 -4.84 -10.92 -2.85
N PHE A 72 -5.80 -10.32 -3.55
CA PHE A 72 -5.59 -9.97 -4.96
C PHE A 72 -4.56 -8.85 -5.10
N HIS A 73 -4.56 -7.90 -4.17
CA HIS A 73 -3.54 -6.86 -4.13
C HIS A 73 -2.17 -7.45 -3.89
N ASP A 74 -2.00 -8.37 -2.95
CA ASP A 74 -0.71 -9.04 -2.74
C ASP A 74 -0.21 -9.74 -3.99
N GLU A 75 -1.08 -10.48 -4.68
CA GLU A 75 -0.68 -11.19 -5.89
C GLU A 75 -0.36 -10.23 -7.04
N LEU A 76 -1.11 -9.12 -7.17
CA LEU A 76 -0.77 -8.04 -8.11
C LEU A 76 0.60 -7.45 -7.79
N LEU A 77 0.82 -6.98 -6.56
CA LEU A 77 2.08 -6.36 -6.15
C LEU A 77 3.25 -7.34 -6.31
N ARG A 78 3.06 -8.60 -5.93
CA ARG A 78 4.06 -9.65 -6.13
C ARG A 78 4.44 -9.76 -7.61
N ARG A 79 3.47 -9.87 -8.52
CA ARG A 79 3.72 -9.97 -9.97
C ARG A 79 4.35 -8.71 -10.55
N LEU A 80 3.90 -7.52 -10.13
CA LEU A 80 4.50 -6.26 -10.55
C LEU A 80 5.97 -6.19 -10.13
N SER A 81 6.29 -6.57 -8.88
CA SER A 81 7.67 -6.58 -8.39
C SER A 81 8.56 -7.57 -9.16
N GLU A 82 7.98 -8.68 -9.63
CA GLU A 82 8.67 -9.71 -10.43
C GLU A 82 8.97 -9.20 -11.85
N GLU A 83 7.97 -8.68 -12.55
CA GLU A 83 8.12 -8.21 -13.94
C GLU A 83 8.93 -6.90 -14.07
N LEU A 84 8.92 -6.06 -13.04
CA LEU A 84 9.71 -4.84 -13.00
C LEU A 84 11.09 -5.04 -12.40
N GLU A 85 11.39 -6.22 -11.84
CA GLU A 85 12.62 -6.49 -11.09
C GLU A 85 12.89 -5.40 -10.05
N THR A 86 11.88 -5.10 -9.23
CA THR A 86 11.89 -3.93 -8.34
C THR A 86 11.38 -4.22 -6.93
N GLU A 87 11.48 -3.22 -6.06
CA GLU A 87 10.87 -3.21 -4.74
C GLU A 87 9.53 -2.47 -4.74
N ILE A 88 8.61 -2.97 -3.93
CA ILE A 88 7.31 -2.35 -3.68
C ILE A 88 7.08 -2.30 -2.19
N LEU A 89 6.66 -1.14 -1.69
CA LEU A 89 6.28 -0.93 -0.29
C LEU A 89 4.76 -0.79 -0.24
N LEU A 90 4.10 -1.45 0.70
CA LEU A 90 2.66 -1.34 0.95
C LEU A 90 2.45 -0.80 2.35
N GLY A 91 1.67 0.27 2.46
CA GLY A 91 1.13 0.80 3.70
C GLY A 91 -0.39 0.77 3.68
N TYR A 92 -1.00 0.18 4.70
CA TYR A 92 -2.44 0.22 4.91
C TYR A 92 -2.75 0.51 6.37
N TYR A 93 -3.73 1.38 6.61
CA TYR A 93 -4.27 1.65 7.94
C TYR A 93 -5.73 2.11 7.83
N GLN A 94 -6.60 1.54 8.66
CA GLN A 94 -8.00 1.91 8.75
C GLN A 94 -8.36 2.31 10.18
N SER A 95 -8.58 3.62 10.38
CA SER A 95 -8.80 4.20 11.71
C SER A 95 -10.01 3.63 12.45
N THR A 96 -11.01 3.11 11.74
CA THR A 96 -12.29 2.67 12.32
C THR A 96 -12.20 1.30 12.98
N CYS A 97 -11.37 0.40 12.47
CA CYS A 97 -11.19 -0.96 13.01
C CYS A 97 -9.77 -1.20 13.54
N GLY A 98 -8.89 -0.20 13.49
CA GLY A 98 -7.50 -0.33 13.91
C GLY A 98 -6.69 -1.33 13.06
N ASP A 99 -7.22 -1.81 11.94
CA ASP A 99 -6.50 -2.71 11.05
C ASP A 99 -5.37 -1.93 10.37
N GLY A 100 -4.21 -2.57 10.30
CA GLY A 100 -3.03 -1.95 9.73
C GLY A 100 -2.11 -3.00 9.15
N ARG A 101 -1.39 -2.63 8.10
CA ARG A 101 -0.47 -3.51 7.40
C ARG A 101 0.71 -2.75 6.82
N LEU A 102 1.89 -3.30 7.02
CA LEU A 102 3.11 -2.93 6.30
C LEU A 102 3.59 -4.16 5.54
N ALA A 103 3.90 -4.02 4.26
CA ALA A 103 4.53 -5.09 3.51
C ALA A 103 5.61 -4.57 2.57
N LYS A 104 6.60 -5.42 2.29
CA LYS A 104 7.64 -5.18 1.29
C LYS A 104 7.71 -6.36 0.34
N PHE A 105 7.60 -6.08 -0.95
CA PHE A 105 7.82 -7.03 -2.03
C PHE A 105 9.12 -6.68 -2.75
N GLU A 106 9.87 -7.70 -3.16
CA GLU A 106 11.11 -7.52 -3.91
C GLU A 106 11.25 -8.68 -4.90
N ASN A 107 11.37 -8.36 -6.20
CA ASN A 107 11.63 -9.34 -7.25
C ASN A 107 10.71 -10.58 -7.17
N GLY A 108 9.40 -10.36 -6.99
CA GLY A 108 8.40 -11.42 -6.93
C GLY A 108 8.22 -12.11 -5.57
N LYS A 109 8.90 -11.65 -4.52
CA LYS A 109 8.86 -12.26 -3.19
C LYS A 109 8.33 -11.29 -2.14
N LEU A 110 7.50 -11.79 -1.21
CA LEU A 110 7.14 -11.08 0.00
C LEU A 110 8.31 -11.17 1.00
N VAL A 111 9.02 -10.06 1.19
CA VAL A 111 10.22 -9.97 2.03
C VAL A 111 9.87 -9.58 3.45
N LEU A 112 8.83 -8.77 3.65
CA LEU A 112 8.36 -8.35 4.96
C LEU A 112 6.83 -8.23 4.96
N SER A 113 6.19 -8.68 6.05
CA SER A 113 4.76 -8.49 6.29
C SER A 113 4.50 -8.31 7.78
N ILE A 114 3.92 -7.19 8.17
CA ILE A 114 3.47 -6.89 9.52
C ILE A 114 1.99 -6.58 9.43
N ILE A 115 1.14 -7.32 10.13
CA ILE A 115 -0.32 -7.15 10.11
C ILE A 115 -0.80 -6.97 11.55
N GLN A 116 -1.58 -5.93 11.79
CA GLN A 116 -2.33 -5.76 13.03
C GLN A 116 -3.83 -5.79 12.77
N SER A 117 -4.59 -6.19 13.79
CA SER A 117 -6.04 -6.09 13.77
C SER A 117 -6.58 -5.87 15.18
N GLU A 118 -7.73 -5.22 15.29
CA GLU A 118 -8.47 -5.09 16.54
C GLU A 118 -9.22 -6.40 16.84
N LEU A 119 -8.86 -7.05 17.95
CA LEU A 119 -9.55 -8.24 18.43
C LEU A 119 -10.36 -7.93 19.68
N LYS A 120 -11.66 -8.25 19.61
CA LYS A 120 -12.58 -8.16 20.75
C LYS A 120 -12.54 -9.44 21.57
N PHE A 121 -12.21 -9.34 22.84
CA PHE A 121 -12.27 -10.43 23.82
C PHE A 121 -13.22 -10.04 24.95
N GLY A 122 -14.48 -10.50 24.85
CA GLY A 122 -15.52 -10.10 25.80
C GLY A 122 -15.84 -8.61 25.66
N GLU A 123 -15.70 -7.86 26.76
CA GLU A 123 -15.95 -6.41 26.81
C GLU A 123 -14.70 -5.56 26.46
N GLU A 124 -13.53 -6.18 26.34
CA GLU A 124 -12.29 -5.47 26.02
C GLU A 124 -11.97 -5.58 24.52
N SER A 125 -11.61 -4.43 23.93
CA SER A 125 -11.07 -4.34 22.58
C SER A 125 -9.59 -4.00 22.65
N MET A 126 -8.74 -4.76 21.96
CA MET A 126 -7.29 -4.51 21.93
C MET A 126 -6.73 -4.76 20.53
N ILE A 127 -5.89 -3.83 20.06
CA ILE A 127 -5.07 -4.00 18.87
C ILE A 127 -4.01 -5.07 19.16
N ARG A 128 -3.86 -6.02 18.24
CA ARG A 128 -2.87 -7.10 18.35
C ARG A 128 -2.13 -7.32 17.04
N LEU A 129 -0.87 -7.71 17.16
CA LEU A 129 -0.09 -8.26 16.06
C LEU A 129 -0.66 -9.62 15.65
N MET A 130 -1.08 -9.69 14.39
CA MET A 130 -1.64 -10.88 13.75
C MET A 130 -0.56 -11.66 13.01
N ASP A 131 0.36 -10.96 12.33
CA ASP A 131 1.46 -11.54 11.57
C ASP A 131 2.71 -10.65 11.61
N ASN A 132 3.89 -11.26 11.64
CA ASN A 132 5.20 -10.60 11.63
C ASN A 132 6.26 -11.42 10.89
N TRP A 133 6.14 -11.48 9.57
CA TRP A 133 7.05 -12.20 8.69
C TRP A 133 8.20 -11.31 8.20
N GLY A 134 9.40 -11.89 8.09
CA GLY A 134 10.56 -11.23 7.47
C GLY A 134 11.13 -10.03 8.25
N VAL A 135 10.71 -9.87 9.50
CA VAL A 135 11.11 -8.73 10.35
C VAL A 135 12.54 -8.94 10.87
N THR A 136 13.46 -8.07 10.45
CA THR A 136 14.84 -8.05 10.96
C THR A 136 14.90 -7.48 12.38
N GLU A 137 16.00 -7.73 13.11
CA GLU A 137 16.18 -7.14 14.46
C GLU A 137 16.17 -5.61 14.45
N VAL A 138 16.64 -4.99 13.36
CA VAL A 138 16.59 -3.53 13.18
C VAL A 138 15.14 -3.06 13.13
N ILE A 139 14.30 -3.68 12.28
CA ILE A 139 12.87 -3.34 12.18
C ILE A 139 12.16 -3.63 13.50
N LYS A 140 12.47 -4.74 14.18
CA LYS A 140 11.88 -5.03 15.50
C LYS A 140 12.18 -3.95 16.53
N GLN A 141 13.42 -3.47 16.59
CA GLN A 141 13.81 -2.42 17.53
C GLN A 141 13.18 -1.08 17.15
N GLU A 142 13.22 -0.73 15.87
CA GLU A 142 12.77 0.55 15.36
C GLU A 142 11.25 0.76 15.50
N PHE A 143 10.48 -0.33 15.45
CA PHE A 143 9.03 -0.35 15.57
C PHE A 143 8.55 -1.03 16.86
N SER A 144 9.45 -1.37 17.79
CA SER A 144 9.11 -2.02 19.06
C SER A 144 8.20 -3.27 18.90
N ILE A 145 8.46 -4.07 17.87
CA ILE A 145 7.68 -5.28 17.54
C ILE A 145 8.04 -6.36 18.59
N PRO A 146 7.12 -6.78 19.47
CA PRO A 146 7.26 -7.90 20.38
C PRO A 146 7.60 -9.19 19.66
N ASN A 147 8.26 -10.06 20.42
CA ASN A 147 8.80 -11.32 19.92
C ASN A 147 7.73 -12.40 19.69
N LYS A 148 6.54 -12.26 20.28
CA LYS A 148 5.44 -13.22 20.15
C LYS A 148 4.19 -12.54 19.58
N THR A 149 3.50 -13.26 18.71
CA THR A 149 2.16 -12.88 18.26
C THR A 149 1.20 -12.84 19.46
N ARG A 150 0.20 -11.95 19.41
CA ARG A 150 -0.83 -11.75 20.45
C ARG A 150 -0.40 -11.09 21.77
N GLU A 151 0.85 -10.63 21.93
CA GLU A 151 1.24 -9.73 23.02
C GLU A 151 0.68 -8.30 22.81
N LYS A 152 0.56 -7.49 23.86
CA LYS A 152 0.10 -6.08 23.75
C LYS A 152 1.09 -5.32 22.87
N PHE A 153 0.58 -4.73 21.78
CA PHE A 153 1.39 -4.45 20.60
C PHE A 153 1.18 -3.03 20.04
N PHE A 154 2.23 -2.61 19.34
CA PHE A 154 2.47 -1.46 18.48
C PHE A 154 1.32 -1.13 17.51
N GLU A 155 0.95 0.15 17.45
CA GLU A 155 -0.10 0.65 16.56
C GLU A 155 0.54 1.15 15.26
N ILE A 156 0.28 0.44 14.17
CA ILE A 156 0.47 0.93 12.81
C ILE A 156 -0.49 2.10 12.64
N ASP A 157 0.08 3.27 12.51
CA ASP A 157 -0.57 4.53 12.21
C ASP A 157 0.14 5.22 11.02
N TRP A 158 -0.26 6.45 10.73
CA TRP A 158 0.33 7.24 9.65
C TRP A 158 1.84 7.46 9.85
N ASP A 159 2.27 7.83 11.06
CA ASP A 159 3.67 8.11 11.37
C ASP A 159 4.53 6.86 11.22
N THR A 160 4.00 5.70 11.62
CA THR A 160 4.60 4.39 11.43
C THR A 160 4.80 4.08 9.94
N ILE A 161 3.79 4.30 9.11
CA ILE A 161 3.87 4.04 7.67
C ILE A 161 4.94 4.94 7.03
N TYR A 162 4.94 6.24 7.31
CA TYR A 162 5.96 7.16 6.79
C TYR A 162 7.37 6.81 7.26
N LYS A 163 7.51 6.36 8.51
CA LYS A 163 8.78 5.87 9.03
C LYS A 163 9.25 4.62 8.29
N PHE A 164 8.35 3.67 8.02
CA PHE A 164 8.63 2.48 7.22
C PHE A 164 9.09 2.83 5.80
N TYR A 165 8.42 3.77 5.16
CA TYR A 165 8.79 4.27 3.84
C TYR A 165 10.19 4.89 3.83
N LYS A 166 10.47 5.76 4.80
CA LYS A 166 11.78 6.40 4.95
C LYS A 166 12.92 5.40 5.14
N ILE A 167 12.75 4.39 6.00
CA ILE A 167 13.76 3.34 6.25
C ILE A 167 14.06 2.55 4.97
N ASN A 168 13.08 2.41 4.07
CA ASN A 168 13.25 1.74 2.79
C ASN A 168 13.66 2.69 1.65
N GLY A 169 14.00 3.94 1.96
CA GLY A 169 14.52 4.89 0.98
C GLY A 169 13.45 5.59 0.13
N LEU A 170 12.18 5.52 0.53
CA LEU A 170 11.14 6.38 -0.01
C LEU A 170 11.16 7.69 0.77
N GLU A 171 11.83 8.69 0.20
CA GLU A 171 11.91 10.05 0.70
C GLU A 171 11.47 11.03 -0.39
N TRP A 172 10.92 12.17 0.01
CA TRP A 172 10.57 13.25 -0.91
C TRP A 172 11.81 13.73 -1.66
N ASP A 173 11.75 13.81 -2.99
CA ASP A 173 12.88 14.22 -3.84
C ASP A 173 12.86 15.72 -4.22
N GLY A 174 11.92 16.49 -3.66
CA GLY A 174 11.86 17.95 -3.81
C GLY A 174 10.95 18.45 -4.94
N ILE A 175 10.17 17.58 -5.60
CA ILE A 175 9.19 17.99 -6.63
C ILE A 175 8.09 18.89 -6.04
N LYS A 176 7.61 19.85 -6.84
CA LYS A 176 6.51 20.77 -6.50
C LYS A 176 5.15 20.17 -6.85
N ARG A 177 4.14 20.46 -6.02
CA ARG A 177 2.76 19.95 -6.12
C ARG A 177 2.02 20.33 -7.39
N ASP A 178 2.39 21.46 -7.98
CA ASP A 178 1.59 22.11 -9.03
C ASP A 178 1.65 21.35 -10.37
N ASP A 179 2.56 20.39 -10.52
CA ASP A 179 2.73 19.56 -11.73
C ASP A 179 2.32 18.09 -11.51
N GLU A 180 1.74 17.74 -10.36
CA GLU A 180 1.36 16.35 -10.07
C GLU A 180 0.15 15.92 -10.92
N VAL A 181 0.28 14.77 -11.56
CA VAL A 181 -0.74 14.22 -12.46
C VAL A 181 -1.20 12.87 -11.92
N TYR A 182 -2.51 12.74 -11.83
CA TYR A 182 -3.19 11.56 -11.32
C TYR A 182 -3.81 10.79 -12.49
N HIS A 183 -3.39 9.54 -12.65
CA HIS A 183 -3.95 8.61 -13.62
C HIS A 183 -4.98 7.71 -12.94
N TYR A 184 -6.23 7.83 -13.35
CA TYR A 184 -7.34 7.06 -12.83
C TYR A 184 -7.63 5.89 -13.76
N LEU A 185 -7.52 4.67 -13.24
CA LEU A 185 -7.87 3.44 -13.97
C LEU A 185 -9.13 2.84 -13.36
N GLU A 186 -10.21 2.76 -14.15
CA GLU A 186 -11.37 1.96 -13.80
C GLU A 186 -11.11 0.50 -14.18
N ILE A 187 -11.06 -0.39 -13.19
CA ILE A 187 -10.78 -1.81 -13.39
C ILE A 187 -12.00 -2.69 -13.07
N LYS A 188 -12.04 -3.85 -13.71
CA LYS A 188 -12.96 -4.95 -13.38
C LYS A 188 -12.18 -6.22 -13.06
N TYR A 189 -12.57 -6.87 -11.96
CA TYR A 189 -12.16 -8.23 -11.63
C TYR A 189 -12.87 -9.20 -12.59
N GLU A 190 -12.11 -9.96 -13.38
CA GLU A 190 -12.61 -11.06 -14.22
C GLU A 190 -12.28 -12.42 -13.58
#